data_AF-A0A1H3M275-F1
#
_entry.id   AF-A0A1H3M275-F1
#
_cell.length_a   1.000
_cell.length_b   1.000
_cell.length_c   1.000
_cell.angle_alpha   90.00
_cell.angle_beta   90.00
_cell.angle_gamma   90.00
#
_symmetry.space_group_name_H-M   'P 1'
#
loop_
_entity.id
_entity.type
_entity.pdbx_description
1 polymer ?
#
loop_
_entity_poly.entity_id
_entity_poly.type
_entity_poly.pdbx_seq_one_letter_code
_entity_poly.pdbx_strand_id
1 'polypeptide(L)'
;MAVSAAALLALLFGIGAFLPGEILGELVSVAGRRLHAVGFGLVSFLIVVAFPARWRLFSAVALAAGGLVELLQPLVGRGAQWTDFTANAVGLVVGVSAALLVRQALKSR
;
A
#
# COMPACT_ATOMS: atom_id res chain seq x y z
N MET A 1 -15.06 -3.08 -10.62
CA MET A 1 -14.11 -4.10 -10.13
C MET A 1 -12.83 -3.48 -9.55
N ALA A 2 -12.05 -2.68 -10.29
CA ALA A 2 -10.78 -2.14 -9.78
C ALA A 2 -10.92 -1.26 -8.52
N VAL A 3 -11.97 -0.43 -8.44
CA VAL A 3 -12.28 0.38 -7.23
C VAL A 3 -12.53 -0.51 -6.01
N SER A 4 -13.39 -1.53 -6.15
CA SER A 4 -13.72 -2.47 -5.08
C SER A 4 -12.51 -3.27 -4.62
N ALA A 5 -11.63 -3.68 -5.56
CA ALA A 5 -10.38 -4.37 -5.24
C ALA A 5 -9.40 -3.47 -4.49
N ALA A 6 -9.22 -2.22 -4.92
CA ALA A 6 -8.38 -1.25 -4.23
C ALA A 6 -8.89 -0.96 -2.81
N ALA A 7 -10.20 -0.78 -2.65
CA ALA A 7 -10.84 -0.54 -1.36
C ALA A 7 -10.69 -1.74 -0.42
N LEU A 8 -10.92 -2.96 -0.93
CA LEU A 8 -10.77 -4.19 -0.14
C LEU A 8 -9.32 -4.38 0.32
N LEU A 9 -8.35 -4.22 -0.58
CA LEU A 9 -6.94 -4.35 -0.22
C LEU A 9 -6.52 -3.30 0.79
N ALA A 10 -6.91 -2.03 0.60
CA ALA A 10 -6.62 -0.97 1.55
C ALA A 10 -7.20 -1.27 2.95
N LEU A 11 -8.42 -1.81 3.02
CA LEU A 11 -9.04 -2.21 4.27
C LEU A 11 -8.29 -3.38 4.93
N LEU A 12 -7.91 -4.41 4.17
CA LEU A 12 -7.18 -5.57 4.67
C LEU A 12 -5.81 -5.17 5.23
N PHE A 13 -5.06 -4.32 4.52
CA PHE A 13 -3.77 -3.81 5.00
C PHE A 13 -3.94 -2.90 6.22
N GLY A 14 -4.97 -2.05 6.24
CA GLY A 14 -5.28 -1.18 7.39
C GLY A 14 -5.58 -1.99 8.65
N ILE A 15 -6.45 -3.01 8.55
CA ILE A 15 -6.77 -3.90 9.68
C ILE A 15 -5.51 -4.66 10.13
N GLY A 16 -4.75 -5.22 9.19
CA GLY A 16 -3.53 -5.95 9.49
C GLY A 16 -2.49 -5.12 10.24
N ALA A 17 -2.40 -3.82 9.96
CA ALA A 17 -1.45 -2.93 10.59
C ALA A 17 -1.71 -2.67 12.09
N PHE A 18 -2.94 -2.90 12.56
CA PHE A 18 -3.32 -2.76 13.97
C PHE A 18 -3.42 -4.10 14.72
N LEU A 19 -3.24 -5.24 14.03
CA LEU A 19 -3.18 -6.52 14.72
C LEU A 19 -1.96 -6.58 15.65
N PRO A 20 -2.07 -7.09 16.89
CA PRO A 20 -0.94 -7.28 17.79
C PRO A 20 0.18 -8.11 17.14
N GLY A 21 1.43 -7.77 17.44
CA GLY A 21 2.58 -8.44 16.84
C GLY A 21 2.63 -9.94 17.15
N GLU A 22 2.08 -10.36 18.30
CA GLU A 22 2.01 -11.76 18.70
C GLU A 22 1.05 -12.56 17.81
N ILE A 23 0.01 -11.92 17.26
CA ILE A 23 -0.98 -12.55 16.38
C ILE A 23 -0.41 -12.76 14.97
N LEU A 24 0.46 -11.86 14.51
CA LEU A 24 1.03 -11.94 13.17
C LEU A 24 2.25 -12.89 13.08
N GLY A 25 2.89 -13.22 14.20
CA GLY A 25 4.01 -14.16 14.29
C GLY A 25 5.30 -13.72 13.57
N GLU A 26 6.39 -14.49 13.74
CA GLU A 26 7.72 -14.19 13.15
C GLU A 26 7.73 -14.20 11.61
N LEU A 27 6.81 -14.94 10.97
CA LEU A 27 6.64 -15.02 9.52
C LEU A 27 6.40 -13.64 8.88
N VAL A 28 5.83 -12.70 9.62
CA VAL A 28 5.56 -11.33 9.16
C VAL A 28 6.73 -10.38 9.45
N SER A 29 7.77 -10.74 10.20
CA SER A 29 8.84 -9.77 10.55
C SER A 29 9.81 -9.46 9.39
N VAL A 30 10.26 -10.47 8.64
CA VAL A 30 11.14 -10.28 7.46
C VAL A 30 10.33 -10.24 6.16
N ALA A 31 9.25 -11.03 6.08
CA ALA A 31 8.31 -10.93 4.96
C ALA A 31 7.49 -9.64 5.02
N GLY A 32 7.24 -9.06 6.21
CA GLY A 32 6.38 -7.88 6.40
C GLY A 32 6.79 -6.68 5.57
N ARG A 33 8.08 -6.34 5.54
CA ARG A 33 8.56 -5.23 4.69
C ARG A 33 8.34 -5.48 3.20
N ARG A 34 8.55 -6.71 2.73
CA ARG A 34 8.29 -7.08 1.34
C ARG A 34 6.79 -7.06 1.06
N LEU A 35 5.98 -7.51 2.00
CA LEU A 35 4.52 -7.50 1.93
C LEU A 35 3.95 -6.08 1.94
N HIS A 36 4.56 -5.14 2.68
CA HIS A 36 4.23 -3.72 2.61
C HIS A 36 4.49 -3.18 1.21
N ALA A 37 5.71 -3.37 0.68
CA ALA A 37 6.03 -2.92 -0.68
C ALA A 37 5.12 -3.54 -1.76
N VAL A 38 4.87 -4.85 -1.70
CA VAL A 38 3.99 -5.55 -2.64
C VAL A 38 2.54 -5.08 -2.50
N GLY A 39 2.05 -4.97 -1.27
CA GLY A 39 0.69 -4.54 -0.95
C GLY A 39 0.42 -3.12 -1.44
N PHE A 40 1.30 -2.19 -1.09
CA PHE A 40 1.21 -0.80 -1.53
C PHE A 40 1.38 -0.66 -3.05
N GLY A 41 2.24 -1.49 -3.65
CA GLY A 41 2.36 -1.56 -5.10
C GLY A 41 1.07 -2.00 -5.78
N LEU A 42 0.41 -3.02 -5.27
CA LEU A 42 -0.87 -3.49 -5.82
C LEU A 42 -1.99 -2.45 -5.65
N VAL A 43 -2.10 -1.84 -4.46
CA VAL A 43 -3.07 -0.75 -4.21
C VAL A 43 -2.80 0.43 -5.15
N SER A 44 -1.55 0.85 -5.28
CA SER A 44 -1.17 1.99 -6.13
C SER A 44 -1.39 1.72 -7.61
N PHE A 45 -1.09 0.50 -8.07
CA PHE A 45 -1.41 0.05 -9.42
C PHE A 45 -2.92 0.16 -9.70
N LEU A 46 -3.74 -0.39 -8.80
CA LEU A 46 -5.19 -0.37 -8.94
C LEU A 46 -5.76 1.06 -8.87
N ILE A 47 -5.18 1.95 -8.06
CA ILE A 47 -5.55 3.37 -8.03
C ILE A 47 -5.35 4.02 -9.41
N VAL A 48 -4.21 3.78 -10.07
CA VAL A 48 -3.94 4.35 -11.40
C VAL A 48 -4.91 3.82 -12.45
N VAL A 49 -5.25 2.53 -12.40
CA VAL A 49 -6.20 1.90 -13.32
C VAL A 49 -7.64 2.38 -13.06
N ALA A 50 -8.05 2.46 -11.79
CA ALA A 50 -9.41 2.80 -11.40
C ALA A 50 -9.72 4.30 -11.52
N PHE A 51 -8.72 5.16 -11.30
CA PHE A 51 -8.89 6.61 -11.23
C PHE A 51 -7.88 7.36 -12.10
N PRO A 52 -7.89 7.17 -13.44
CA PRO A 52 -6.85 7.71 -14.33
C PRO A 52 -6.70 9.23 -14.32
N ALA A 53 -7.74 9.98 -13.95
CA ALA A 53 -7.69 11.44 -13.82
C ALA A 53 -7.27 11.94 -12.43
N ARG A 54 -7.36 11.09 -11.40
CA ARG A 54 -7.17 11.47 -9.98
C ARG A 54 -6.15 10.59 -9.25
N TRP A 55 -5.43 9.73 -9.96
CA TRP A 55 -4.53 8.75 -9.36
C TRP A 55 -3.48 9.40 -8.46
N ARG A 56 -2.95 10.58 -8.83
CA ARG A 56 -1.97 11.32 -8.00
C ARG A 56 -2.52 11.65 -6.62
N LEU A 57 -3.75 12.16 -6.56
CA LEU A 57 -4.42 12.49 -5.31
C LEU A 57 -4.63 11.22 -4.47
N PHE A 58 -5.18 10.16 -5.06
CA PHE A 58 -5.44 8.92 -4.31
C PHE A 58 -4.17 8.19 -3.88
N SER A 59 -3.09 8.23 -4.68
CA SER A 59 -1.78 7.71 -4.28
C SER A 59 -1.18 8.52 -3.12
N ALA A 60 -1.32 9.84 -3.13
CA ALA A 60 -0.88 10.69 -2.02
C ALA A 60 -1.68 10.42 -0.74
N VAL A 61 -3.01 10.27 -0.85
CA VAL A 61 -3.89 9.89 0.27
C VAL A 61 -3.50 8.52 0.83
N ALA A 62 -3.26 7.54 -0.04
CA ALA A 62 -2.82 6.21 0.39
C ALA A 62 -1.50 6.29 1.16
N LEU A 63 -0.49 6.97 0.61
CA LEU A 63 0.81 7.14 1.28
C LEU A 63 0.67 7.86 2.63
N ALA A 64 -0.11 8.93 2.70
CA ALA A 64 -0.39 9.63 3.94
C ALA A 64 -1.07 8.72 4.98
N ALA A 65 -2.02 7.88 4.55
CA ALA A 65 -2.63 6.88 5.43
C ALA A 65 -1.61 5.85 5.93
N GLY A 66 -0.67 5.40 5.09
CA GLY A 66 0.44 4.54 5.51
C GLY A 66 1.34 5.18 6.57
N GLY A 67 1.64 6.48 6.45
CA GLY A 67 2.39 7.23 7.47
C GLY A 67 1.59 7.43 8.76
N LEU A 68 0.28 7.69 8.65
CA LEU A 68 -0.60 7.81 9.80
C LEU A 68 -0.68 6.49 10.59
N VAL A 69 -0.70 5.35 9.89
CA VAL A 69 -0.68 4.03 10.53
C VAL A 69 0.58 3.85 11.39
N GLU A 70 1.77 4.19 10.90
CA GLU A 70 3.01 4.12 11.69
C GLU A 70 2.96 5.01 12.95
N LEU A 71 2.34 6.18 12.84
CA LEU A 71 2.15 7.09 13.98
C LEU A 71 1.17 6.53 15.03
N LEU A 72 0.17 5.75 14.60
CA LEU A 72 -0.88 5.22 15.46
C LEU A 72 -0.55 3.83 16.03
N GLN A 73 0.34 3.06 15.40
CA GLN A 73 0.78 1.73 15.87
C GLN A 73 1.27 1.69 17.34
N PRO A 74 1.97 2.71 17.87
CA PRO A 74 2.33 2.77 19.29
C PRO A 74 1.15 2.67 20.26
N LEU A 75 -0.05 3.11 19.85
CA LEU A 75 -1.24 3.06 20.69
C LEU A 75 -1.77 1.64 20.91
N VAL A 76 -1.36 0.68 20.07
CA VAL A 76 -1.73 -0.74 20.17
C VAL A 76 -0.55 -1.62 20.59
N GLY A 77 0.49 -1.03 21.16
CA GLY A 77 1.67 -1.77 21.66
C GLY A 77 2.67 -2.17 20.59
N ARG A 78 2.60 -1.61 19.37
CA ARG A 78 3.59 -1.84 18.31
C ARG A 78 4.53 -0.66 18.13
N GLY A 79 5.83 -0.92 17.98
CA GLY A 79 6.79 0.14 17.70
C GLY A 79 6.57 0.74 16.31
N ALA A 80 6.64 2.07 16.21
CA ALA A 80 6.64 2.74 14.91
C ALA A 80 7.88 2.30 14.09
N GLN A 81 7.65 1.80 12.89
CA GLN A 81 8.68 1.30 12.00
C GLN A 81 8.71 2.14 10.72
N TRP A 82 9.44 3.25 10.76
CA TRP A 82 9.61 4.14 9.60
C TRP A 82 10.17 3.45 8.33
N THR A 83 10.81 2.29 8.49
CA THR A 83 11.22 1.42 7.39
C THR A 83 10.02 0.83 6.63
N ASP A 84 8.90 0.60 7.30
CA ASP A 84 7.65 0.10 6.72
C ASP A 84 6.96 1.19 5.90
N PHE A 85 7.01 2.44 6.38
CA PHE A 85 6.62 3.61 5.58
C PHE A 85 7.48 3.75 4.32
N THR A 86 8.79 3.53 4.44
CA THR A 86 9.70 3.57 3.28
C THR A 86 9.36 2.45 2.29
N ALA A 87 9.04 1.24 2.77
CA ALA A 87 8.59 0.14 1.92
C ALA A 87 7.28 0.49 1.18
N ASN A 88 6.34 1.16 1.84
CA ASN A 88 5.10 1.66 1.21
C ASN A 88 5.41 2.67 0.09
N ALA A 89 6.34 3.60 0.31
CA ALA A 89 6.75 4.57 -0.70
C ALA A 89 7.40 3.89 -1.92
N VAL A 90 8.27 2.91 -1.71
CA VAL A 90 8.87 2.10 -2.79
C VAL A 90 7.78 1.34 -3.56
N GLY A 91 6.87 0.68 -2.84
CA GLY A 91 5.73 -0.02 -3.42
C GLY A 91 4.89 0.89 -4.31
N LEU A 92 4.57 2.10 -3.82
CA LEU A 92 3.83 3.11 -4.58
C LEU A 92 4.50 3.44 -5.90
N VAL A 93 5.79 3.75 -5.89
CA VAL A 93 6.55 4.11 -7.11
C VAL A 93 6.51 2.96 -8.12
N VAL A 94 6.76 1.72 -7.65
CA VAL A 94 6.75 0.53 -8.51
C VAL A 94 5.35 0.30 -9.10
N GLY A 95 4.30 0.34 -8.28
CA GLY A 95 2.92 0.09 -8.70
C GLY A 95 2.40 1.14 -9.68
N VAL A 96 2.67 2.42 -9.43
CA VAL A 96 2.34 3.52 -10.34
C VAL A 96 3.06 3.35 -11.67
N SER A 97 4.37 3.09 -11.64
CA SER A 97 5.18 2.91 -12.86
C SER A 97 4.66 1.76 -13.71
N ALA A 98 4.40 0.61 -13.10
CA ALA A 98 3.82 -0.55 -13.78
C ALA A 98 2.46 -0.23 -14.42
N ALA A 99 1.57 0.46 -13.71
CA ALA A 99 0.25 0.83 -14.23
C ALA A 99 0.34 1.82 -15.40
N LEU A 100 1.26 2.78 -15.34
CA LEU A 100 1.48 3.74 -16.43
C LEU A 100 2.03 3.04 -17.69
N LEU A 101 2.98 2.11 -17.53
CA LEU A 101 3.50 1.30 -18.64
C LEU A 101 2.40 0.47 -19.31
N VAL A 102 1.55 -0.20 -18.52
CA VAL A 102 0.41 -0.97 -19.04
C VAL A 102 -0.56 -0.06 -19.79
N ARG A 103 -0.90 1.10 -19.23
CA ARG A 103 -1.79 2.07 -19.89
C ARG A 103 -1.21 2.60 -21.20
N GLN A 104 0.11 2.80 -21.27
CA GLN A 104 0.79 3.24 -22.48
C GLN A 104 0.77 2.15 -23.55
N ALA A 105 1.10 0.90 -23.18
CA ALA A 105 1.08 -0.25 -24.08
C ALA A 105 -0.32 -0.56 -24.65
N LEU A 106 -1.38 -0.28 -23.89
CA LEU A 106 -2.76 -0.42 -24.34
C LEU A 106 -3.23 0.73 -25.26
N LYS A 107 -2.63 1.92 -25.14
CA LYS A 107 -2.94 3.06 -26.02
C LYS A 107 -2.22 3.03 -27.36
N SER A 108 -1.12 2.28 -27.45
CA SER A 108 -0.34 2.13 -28.69
C SER A 108 -0.84 1.00 -29.59
N ARG A 109 -1.99 0.40 -29.29
CA ARG A 109 -2.69 -0.59 -30.10
C ARG A 109 -3.98 0.02 -30.64
#